data_AF-A0ABD5MZE3-F1
#
_entry.id   AF-A0ABD5MZE3-F1
#
_cell.length_a   1.000
_cell.length_b   1.000
_cell.length_c   1.000
_cell.angle_alpha   90.00
_cell.angle_beta   90.00
_cell.angle_gamma   90.00
#
_symmetry.space_group_name_H-M   'P 1'
#
loop_
_entity.id
_entity.type
_entity.pdbx_description
1 polymer ?
#
loop_
_entity_poly.entity_id
_entity_poly.type
_entity_poly.pdbx_seq_one_letter_code
_entity_poly.pdbx_strand_id
1 'polypeptide(L)'
;MKLLNTIIVLLVLSTAALANTPSTGGGVGVVVETEDFVPLIWMDDDTRVVRHNPADGSWQLVERISNYAFEGETIEWQVLVMDKNGVEKIRDVYVTIGTTQGAGNDIESNCDLAEDIYQGEVEEVDIERFNPFIGEERLTEYDEDTMAIYDCALSVETSASMYGEYWVVAE
;
A
#
# COMPACT_ATOMS: atom_id res chain seq x y z
N MET A 1 -36.51 -83.36 -4.01
CA MET A 1 -36.30 -83.01 -2.59
C MET A 1 -34.80 -83.10 -2.32
N LYS A 2 -34.11 -81.95 -2.32
CA LYS A 2 -33.55 -81.30 -1.12
C LYS A 2 -32.53 -82.18 -0.39
N LEU A 3 -31.24 -81.81 -0.48
CA LEU A 3 -30.25 -81.69 0.60
C LEU A 3 -28.91 -81.24 -0.05
N LEU A 4 -28.49 -79.97 0.06
CA LEU A 4 -27.76 -79.33 1.17
C LEU A 4 -26.24 -79.60 1.12
N ASN A 5 -25.46 -78.52 1.28
CA ASN A 5 -24.01 -78.42 1.54
C ASN A 5 -23.09 -78.77 0.36
N THR A 6 -22.22 -77.89 -0.13
CA THR A 6 -21.18 -77.23 0.68
C THR A 6 -20.69 -75.97 -0.05
N ILE A 7 -20.79 -74.83 0.62
CA ILE A 7 -20.25 -73.54 0.18
C ILE A 7 -18.74 -73.57 0.47
N ILE A 8 -17.91 -73.53 -0.58
CA ILE A 8 -16.48 -73.22 -0.44
C ILE A 8 -16.39 -71.69 -0.45
N VAL A 9 -16.43 -71.11 0.75
CA VAL A 9 -16.10 -69.69 0.97
C VAL A 9 -14.59 -69.56 0.77
N LEU A 10 -14.20 -69.07 -0.41
CA LEU A 10 -12.84 -68.65 -0.69
C LEU A 10 -12.58 -67.35 0.09
N LEU A 11 -12.04 -67.50 1.30
CA LEU A 11 -11.60 -66.40 2.14
C LEU A 11 -10.36 -65.77 1.48
N VAL A 12 -10.58 -64.78 0.62
CA VAL A 12 -9.53 -63.89 0.10
C VAL A 12 -9.01 -63.11 1.30
N LEU A 13 -7.85 -63.53 1.83
CA LEU A 13 -7.07 -62.72 2.77
C LEU A 13 -6.65 -61.43 2.06
N SER A 14 -7.43 -60.38 2.25
CA SER A 14 -7.00 -59.02 1.99
C SER A 14 -5.85 -58.70 2.95
N THR A 15 -4.63 -58.73 2.44
CA THR A 15 -3.49 -58.08 3.10
C THR A 15 -3.79 -56.59 3.15
N ALA A 16 -4.35 -56.13 4.27
CA ALA A 16 -4.37 -54.72 4.60
C ALA A 16 -2.91 -54.30 4.76
N ALA A 17 -2.33 -53.73 3.70
CA ALA A 17 -1.10 -52.99 3.81
C ALA A 17 -1.41 -51.81 4.73
N LEU A 18 -0.98 -51.91 5.99
CA LEU A 18 -0.85 -50.76 6.87
C LEU A 18 0.26 -49.89 6.28
N ALA A 19 -0.13 -49.04 5.33
CA ALA A 19 0.69 -47.93 4.89
C ALA A 19 0.78 -46.97 6.09
N ASN A 20 1.81 -47.16 6.91
CA ASN A 20 2.23 -46.11 7.84
C ASN A 20 2.72 -44.96 6.97
N THR A 21 1.85 -43.97 6.76
CA THR A 21 2.28 -42.68 6.25
C THR A 21 3.29 -42.10 7.24
N PRO A 22 4.52 -41.77 6.83
CA PRO A 22 5.38 -40.98 7.69
C PRO A 22 4.67 -39.64 7.91
N SER A 23 4.33 -39.36 9.16
CA SER A 23 3.89 -38.04 9.60
C SER A 23 5.05 -37.07 9.36
N THR A 24 5.04 -36.36 8.24
CA THR A 24 5.81 -35.13 8.06
C THR A 24 5.05 -33.99 8.73
N GLY A 25 4.83 -34.11 10.04
CA GLY A 25 4.15 -33.11 10.88
C GLY A 25 5.10 -32.20 11.65
N GLY A 26 6.37 -32.15 11.26
CA GLY A 26 7.36 -31.22 11.81
C GLY A 26 7.45 -29.98 10.94
N GLY A 27 6.41 -29.15 10.94
CA GLY A 27 6.50 -27.82 10.37
C GLY A 27 7.52 -27.04 11.20
N VAL A 28 8.72 -26.83 10.63
CA VAL A 28 9.64 -25.83 11.16
C VAL A 28 8.91 -24.51 11.00
N GLY A 29 8.40 -23.97 12.10
CA GLY A 29 7.84 -22.63 12.11
C GLY A 29 8.96 -21.67 11.72
N VAL A 30 8.93 -21.19 10.48
CA VAL A 30 9.79 -20.08 10.07
C VAL A 30 9.27 -18.87 10.83
N VAL A 31 10.02 -18.46 11.85
CA VAL A 31 9.77 -17.19 12.54
C VAL A 31 10.37 -16.13 11.63
N VAL A 32 9.51 -15.40 10.93
CA VAL A 32 9.91 -14.21 10.19
C VAL A 32 9.99 -13.08 11.20
N GLU A 33 11.21 -12.70 11.58
CA GLU A 33 11.45 -11.53 12.42
C GLU A 33 11.43 -10.29 11.52
N THR A 34 10.54 -9.34 11.80
CA THR A 34 10.51 -8.03 11.13
C THR A 34 11.53 -7.10 11.78
N GLU A 35 12.28 -6.35 10.98
CA GLU A 35 13.19 -5.33 11.48
C GLU A 35 12.40 -4.06 11.85
N ASP A 36 12.83 -3.32 12.87
CA ASP A 36 12.25 -2.01 13.18
C ASP A 36 12.69 -1.02 12.09
N PHE A 37 11.81 -0.78 11.13
CA PHE A 37 12.04 0.10 9.99
C PHE A 37 10.92 1.12 9.92
N VAL A 38 11.29 2.40 9.91
CA VAL A 38 10.33 3.50 9.68
C VAL A 38 10.11 3.59 8.18
N PRO A 39 8.85 3.48 7.69
CA PRO A 39 8.57 3.63 6.28
C PRO A 39 9.13 4.94 5.71
N LEU A 40 9.62 4.86 4.48
CA LEU A 40 10.12 6.02 3.75
C LEU A 40 9.04 6.48 2.78
N ILE A 41 8.89 7.79 2.64
CA ILE A 41 7.91 8.41 1.76
C ILE A 41 8.57 9.46 0.88
N TRP A 42 8.24 9.44 -0.41
CA TRP A 42 8.70 10.42 -1.39
C TRP A 42 7.51 10.94 -2.18
N MET A 43 7.47 12.26 -2.38
CA MET A 43 6.41 12.93 -3.13
C MET A 43 6.79 13.04 -4.60
N ASP A 44 5.83 12.82 -5.50
CA ASP A 44 5.99 13.16 -6.91
C ASP A 44 5.61 14.62 -7.12
N ASP A 45 6.65 15.46 -7.33
CA ASP A 45 6.51 16.90 -7.55
C ASP A 45 5.71 17.23 -8.81
N ASP A 46 5.73 16.37 -9.83
CA ASP A 46 5.08 16.59 -11.13
C ASP A 46 3.58 16.26 -11.08
N THR A 47 3.14 15.41 -10.14
CA THR A 47 1.72 15.06 -10.00
C THR A 47 0.92 16.03 -9.15
N ARG A 48 1.57 16.99 -8.48
CA ARG A 48 0.88 17.90 -7.57
C ARG A 48 0.04 18.90 -8.35
N VAL A 49 -1.28 18.67 -8.37
CA VAL A 49 -2.23 19.47 -9.14
C VAL A 49 -3.36 20.00 -8.28
N VAL A 50 -3.84 21.20 -8.60
CA VAL A 50 -5.08 21.75 -8.04
C VAL A 50 -6.23 21.34 -8.96
N ARG A 51 -7.17 20.54 -8.45
CA ARG A 51 -8.31 19.99 -9.22
C ARG A 51 -9.55 20.87 -9.21
N HIS A 52 -9.75 21.63 -8.14
CA HIS A 52 -10.90 22.49 -7.98
C HIS A 52 -10.45 23.86 -7.50
N ASN A 53 -10.83 24.91 -8.22
CA ASN A 53 -10.63 26.29 -7.80
C ASN A 53 -11.98 27.00 -7.65
N PRO A 54 -12.45 27.26 -6.42
CA PRO A 54 -13.74 27.92 -6.22
C PRO A 54 -13.76 29.38 -6.68
N ALA A 55 -12.60 30.02 -6.91
CA ALA A 55 -12.53 31.41 -7.35
C ALA A 55 -12.96 31.61 -8.82
N ASP A 56 -12.77 30.60 -9.67
CA ASP A 56 -13.18 30.62 -11.09
C ASP A 56 -14.28 29.60 -11.42
N GLY A 57 -14.62 28.72 -10.46
CA GLY A 57 -15.63 27.67 -10.62
C GLY A 57 -15.25 26.61 -11.66
N SER A 58 -13.97 26.57 -12.06
CA SER A 58 -13.46 25.64 -13.05
C SER A 58 -12.90 24.38 -12.39
N TRP A 59 -13.05 23.27 -13.10
CA TRP A 59 -12.36 22.00 -12.84
C TRP A 59 -11.06 21.89 -13.65
N GLN A 60 -10.53 23.03 -14.11
CA GLN A 60 -9.32 23.04 -14.93
C GLN A 60 -8.12 22.79 -14.04
N LEU A 61 -7.37 21.74 -14.37
CA LEU A 61 -6.08 21.43 -13.77
C LEU A 61 -5.13 22.59 -14.10
N VAL A 62 -4.81 23.41 -13.09
CA VAL A 62 -3.78 24.45 -13.22
C VAL A 62 -2.60 23.99 -12.38
N GLU A 63 -1.55 23.51 -13.05
CA GLU A 63 -0.25 23.33 -12.41
C GLU A 63 0.22 24.68 -11.84
N ARG A 64 0.53 24.71 -10.55
CA ARG A 64 0.96 25.92 -9.84
C ARG A 64 2.34 25.70 -9.23
N ILE A 65 3.26 26.60 -9.57
CA ILE A 65 4.61 26.65 -8.98
C ILE A 65 4.57 27.23 -7.55
N SER A 66 3.47 27.89 -7.17
CA SER A 66 3.32 28.55 -5.86
C SER A 66 2.77 27.60 -4.79
N ASN A 67 3.36 27.61 -3.59
CA ASN A 67 2.99 26.73 -2.47
C ASN A 67 1.85 27.27 -1.58
N TYR A 68 0.88 28.01 -2.13
CA TYR A 68 -0.30 28.47 -1.39
C TYR A 68 -1.56 27.83 -1.95
N ALA A 69 -2.56 27.66 -1.09
CA ALA A 69 -3.86 27.12 -1.43
C ALA A 69 -4.98 28.00 -0.86
N PHE A 70 -6.11 28.06 -1.56
CA PHE A 70 -7.28 28.83 -1.15
C PHE A 70 -8.36 27.90 -0.57
N GLU A 71 -9.19 28.46 0.32
CA GLU A 71 -10.37 27.80 0.86
C GLU A 71 -11.23 27.19 -0.25
N GLY A 72 -11.54 25.90 -0.11
CA GLY A 72 -12.31 25.10 -1.06
C GLY A 72 -11.52 24.57 -2.26
N GLU A 73 -10.20 24.82 -2.34
CA GLU A 73 -9.34 24.14 -3.31
C GLU A 73 -9.09 22.70 -2.90
N THR A 74 -9.05 21.80 -3.89
CA THR A 74 -8.61 20.41 -3.71
C THR A 74 -7.28 20.21 -4.41
N ILE A 75 -6.29 19.74 -3.67
CA ILE A 75 -4.96 19.41 -4.15
C ILE A 75 -4.85 17.89 -4.18
N GLU A 76 -4.37 17.35 -5.28
CA GLU A 76 -4.07 15.93 -5.42
C GLU A 76 -2.61 15.74 -5.83
N TRP A 77 -1.98 14.69 -5.31
CA TRP A 77 -0.61 14.30 -5.66
C TRP A 77 -0.38 12.84 -5.32
N GLN A 78 0.67 12.26 -5.90
CA GLN A 78 1.08 10.90 -5.62
C GLN A 78 2.28 10.85 -4.68
N VAL A 79 2.33 9.82 -3.86
CA VAL A 79 3.48 9.50 -3.01
C VAL A 79 3.92 8.06 -3.22
N LEU A 80 5.23 7.84 -3.25
CA LEU A 80 5.85 6.52 -3.20
C LEU A 80 6.19 6.23 -1.75
N VAL A 81 5.65 5.14 -1.21
CA VAL A 81 5.93 4.67 0.15
C VAL A 81 6.68 3.35 0.07
N MET A 82 7.73 3.21 0.88
CA MET A 82 8.51 1.98 0.99
C MET A 82 8.61 1.52 2.43
N ASP A 83 8.32 0.25 2.66
CA ASP A 83 8.63 -0.47 3.91
C ASP A 83 9.46 -1.72 3.58
N LYS A 84 10.64 -1.83 4.20
CA LYS A 84 11.52 -3.00 4.03
C LYS A 84 10.89 -4.31 4.50
N ASN A 85 9.90 -4.24 5.39
CA ASN A 85 9.19 -5.41 5.89
C ASN A 85 8.03 -5.86 5.00
N GLY A 86 7.78 -5.14 3.91
CA GLY A 86 6.73 -5.44 2.93
C GLY A 86 5.61 -4.40 2.94
N VAL A 87 5.02 -4.18 1.76
CA VAL A 87 3.90 -3.26 1.56
C VAL A 87 2.70 -3.58 2.46
N GLU A 88 2.49 -4.85 2.80
CA GLU A 88 1.40 -5.27 3.68
C GLU A 88 1.58 -4.84 5.15
N LYS A 89 2.74 -4.30 5.50
CA LYS A 89 3.03 -3.72 6.82
C LYS A 89 2.69 -2.23 6.90
N ILE A 90 2.55 -1.57 5.76
CA ILE A 90 2.05 -0.20 5.68
C ILE A 90 0.58 -0.22 6.11
N ARG A 91 0.28 0.42 7.25
CA ARG A 91 -1.06 0.36 7.86
C ARG A 91 -2.01 1.39 7.29
N ASP A 92 -1.51 2.60 7.12
CA ASP A 92 -2.25 3.76 6.67
C ASP A 92 -1.25 4.77 6.12
N VAL A 93 -1.69 5.59 5.18
CA VAL A 93 -0.93 6.72 4.63
C VAL A 93 -1.88 7.89 4.63
N TYR A 94 -1.49 8.99 5.27
CA TYR A 94 -2.41 10.12 5.46
C TYR A 94 -1.69 11.45 5.34
N VAL A 95 -2.47 12.48 5.01
CA VAL A 95 -2.01 13.85 4.93
C VAL A 95 -2.26 14.55 6.25
N THR A 96 -1.23 15.19 6.77
CA THR A 96 -1.30 16.06 7.93
C THR A 96 -1.08 17.52 7.53
N ILE A 97 -1.68 18.44 8.29
CA ILE A 97 -1.48 19.87 8.15
C ILE A 97 -1.09 20.50 9.46
N GLY A 98 0.00 21.28 9.47
CA GLY A 98 0.35 22.05 10.66
C GLY A 98 1.41 23.12 10.46
N THR A 99 1.66 23.85 11.54
CA THR A 99 2.61 24.98 11.54
C THR A 99 4.07 24.53 11.59
N THR A 100 4.31 23.25 11.87
CA THR A 100 5.63 22.62 11.91
C THR A 100 5.75 21.55 10.83
N GLN A 101 6.91 21.51 10.17
CA GLN A 101 7.23 20.47 9.21
C GLN A 101 7.51 19.15 9.96
N GLY A 102 6.78 18.09 9.61
CA GLY A 102 6.97 16.74 10.15
C GLY A 102 5.82 16.24 11.02
N ALA A 103 6.02 15.06 11.61
CA ALA A 103 4.99 14.31 12.32
C ALA A 103 4.40 15.00 13.55
N GLY A 104 3.13 14.70 13.81
CA GLY A 104 2.40 15.16 15.01
C GLY A 104 1.42 16.31 14.76
N ASN A 105 1.17 16.61 13.49
CA ASN A 105 0.08 17.48 13.06
C ASN A 105 -1.24 16.70 13.00
N ASP A 106 -2.37 17.42 12.93
CA ASP A 106 -3.69 16.78 12.81
C ASP A 106 -3.84 16.13 11.43
N ILE A 107 -4.46 14.95 11.41
CA ILE A 107 -4.78 14.23 10.17
C ILE A 107 -5.95 14.91 9.49
N GLU A 108 -5.77 15.29 8.22
CA GLU A 108 -6.80 15.97 7.43
C GLU A 108 -7.45 15.03 6.42
N SER A 109 -6.68 14.12 5.82
CA SER A 109 -7.21 13.15 4.86
C SER A 109 -6.36 11.89 4.79
N ASN A 110 -6.96 10.79 4.36
CA ASN A 110 -6.24 9.57 4.04
C ASN A 110 -5.86 9.56 2.56
N CYS A 111 -4.75 8.90 2.23
CA CYS A 111 -4.35 8.61 0.86
C CYS A 111 -4.84 7.21 0.48
N ASP A 112 -5.31 7.07 -0.75
CA ASP A 112 -5.80 5.81 -1.27
C ASP A 112 -4.67 5.09 -2.01
N LEU A 113 -4.61 3.76 -1.89
CA LEU A 113 -3.65 2.97 -2.67
C LEU A 113 -3.96 3.14 -4.17
N ALA A 114 -2.96 3.43 -5.00
CA ALA A 114 -3.10 3.49 -6.44
C ALA A 114 -3.27 2.07 -7.01
N GLU A 115 -4.49 1.52 -6.92
CA GLU A 115 -4.80 0.12 -7.24
C GLU A 115 -4.39 -0.28 -8.66
N ASP A 116 -4.54 0.63 -9.64
CA ASP A 116 -4.17 0.38 -11.04
C ASP A 116 -2.67 0.04 -11.18
N ILE A 117 -1.82 0.65 -10.36
CA ILE A 117 -0.39 0.38 -10.32
C ILE A 117 -0.12 -0.94 -9.59
N TYR A 118 -0.76 -1.13 -8.44
CA TYR A 118 -0.54 -2.31 -7.59
C TYR A 118 -1.02 -3.62 -8.24
N GLN A 119 -2.09 -3.58 -9.02
CA GLN A 119 -2.64 -4.76 -9.71
C GLN A 119 -1.88 -5.09 -11.01
N GLY A 120 -0.81 -4.35 -11.32
CA GLY A 120 0.00 -4.57 -12.53
C GLY A 120 -0.71 -4.18 -13.82
N GLU A 121 -1.71 -3.28 -13.76
CA GLU A 121 -2.34 -2.76 -14.98
C GLU A 121 -1.43 -1.77 -15.72
N VAL A 122 -0.42 -1.24 -15.04
CA VAL A 122 0.65 -0.41 -15.59
C VAL A 122 1.87 -1.28 -15.92
N GLU A 123 2.28 -1.29 -17.19
CA GLU A 123 3.40 -2.14 -17.66
C GLU A 123 4.76 -1.76 -17.04
N GLU A 124 4.97 -0.49 -16.71
CA GLU A 124 6.23 0.02 -16.15
C GLU A 124 5.96 1.21 -15.21
N VAL A 125 6.45 1.12 -13.97
CA VAL A 125 6.35 2.18 -12.98
C VAL A 125 7.65 2.96 -12.96
N ASP A 126 7.64 4.17 -13.51
CA ASP A 126 8.77 5.10 -13.38
C ASP A 126 8.77 5.69 -11.97
N ILE A 127 9.68 5.22 -11.12
CA ILE A 127 9.85 5.74 -9.76
C ILE A 127 10.79 6.94 -9.70
N GLU A 128 11.53 7.26 -10.77
CA GLU A 128 12.48 8.37 -10.75
C GLU A 128 11.79 9.72 -10.60
N ARG A 129 10.51 9.82 -11.01
CA ARG A 129 9.65 11.01 -10.80
C ARG A 129 9.43 11.37 -9.33
N PHE A 130 9.50 10.40 -8.43
CA PHE A 130 9.44 10.64 -6.97
C PHE A 130 10.79 11.08 -6.40
N ASN A 131 11.86 11.06 -7.22
CA ASN A 131 13.23 11.32 -6.81
C ASN A 131 13.67 10.57 -5.53
N PRO A 132 13.47 9.24 -5.44
CA PRO A 132 13.68 8.49 -4.21
C PRO A 132 15.17 8.25 -3.90
N PHE A 133 15.55 8.49 -2.65
CA PHE A 133 16.91 8.24 -2.13
C PHE A 133 16.87 7.55 -0.77
N ILE A 134 17.75 6.56 -0.60
CA ILE A 134 18.06 5.97 0.71
C ILE A 134 19.52 6.29 1.03
N GLY A 135 19.73 7.28 1.89
CA GLY A 135 21.07 7.82 2.15
C GLY A 135 21.64 8.50 0.90
N GLU A 136 22.70 7.93 0.32
CA GLU A 136 23.37 8.45 -0.88
C GLU A 136 22.99 7.68 -2.17
N GLU A 137 22.20 6.61 -2.04
CA GLU A 137 21.80 5.76 -3.16
C GLU A 137 20.43 6.17 -3.70
N ARG A 138 20.34 6.36 -5.02
CA ARG A 138 19.08 6.63 -5.73
C ARG A 138 18.40 5.31 -6.04
N LEU A 139 17.10 5.21 -5.76
CA LEU A 139 16.30 4.07 -6.22
C LEU A 139 15.89 4.30 -7.69
N THR A 140 16.09 3.29 -8.53
CA THR A 140 15.78 3.34 -9.97
C THR A 140 14.80 2.26 -10.41
N GLU A 141 14.51 1.29 -9.55
CA GLU A 141 13.62 0.16 -9.85
C GLU A 141 12.51 0.09 -8.80
N TYR A 142 11.27 -0.10 -9.26
CA TYR A 142 10.11 -0.33 -8.40
C TYR A 142 10.08 -1.78 -7.92
N ASP A 143 9.89 -1.98 -6.62
CA ASP A 143 9.73 -3.28 -5.99
C ASP A 143 8.33 -3.41 -5.41
N GLU A 144 7.47 -4.18 -6.06
CA GLU A 144 6.05 -4.37 -5.66
C GLU A 144 5.86 -5.03 -4.29
N ASP A 145 6.88 -5.73 -3.79
CA ASP A 145 6.82 -6.37 -2.48
C ASP A 145 7.06 -5.36 -1.35
N THR A 146 7.86 -4.32 -1.59
CA THR A 146 8.31 -3.37 -0.55
C THR A 146 7.84 -1.94 -0.77
N MET A 147 7.33 -1.62 -1.96
CA MET A 147 6.89 -0.29 -2.35
C MET A 147 5.43 -0.27 -2.79
N ALA A 148 4.77 0.86 -2.53
CA ALA A 148 3.45 1.17 -3.07
C ALA A 148 3.32 2.65 -3.38
N ILE A 149 2.47 2.96 -4.36
CA ILE A 149 2.11 4.34 -4.69
C ILE A 149 0.72 4.61 -4.13
N TYR A 150 0.55 5.78 -3.50
CA TYR A 150 -0.72 6.24 -2.96
C TYR A 150 -1.11 7.57 -3.61
N ASP A 151 -2.40 7.70 -3.90
CA ASP A 151 -3.05 8.92 -4.33
C ASP A 151 -3.54 9.68 -3.11
N CYS A 152 -2.92 10.82 -2.84
CA CYS A 152 -3.30 11.70 -1.75
C CYS A 152 -4.19 12.84 -2.28
N ALA A 153 -5.27 13.13 -1.56
CA ALA A 153 -6.13 14.27 -1.84
C ALA A 153 -6.33 15.10 -0.58
N LEU A 154 -6.18 16.41 -0.68
CA LEU A 154 -6.43 17.35 0.40
C LEU A 154 -7.41 18.42 -0.07
N SER A 155 -8.49 18.61 0.68
CA SER A 155 -9.39 19.75 0.49
C SER A 155 -9.12 20.80 1.55
N VAL A 156 -8.84 22.03 1.11
CA VAL A 156 -8.51 23.14 2.01
C VAL A 156 -9.79 23.67 2.63
N GLU A 157 -9.89 23.49 3.95
CA GLU A 157 -11.01 23.96 4.77
C GLU A 157 -10.98 25.49 4.96
N THR A 158 -11.97 26.02 5.67
CA THR A 158 -12.19 27.46 5.79
C THR A 158 -11.01 28.25 6.37
N SER A 159 -10.86 29.51 5.96
CA SER A 159 -9.84 30.42 6.50
C SER A 159 -9.86 30.59 8.02
N ALA A 160 -10.96 30.24 8.70
CA ALA A 160 -11.06 30.23 10.16
C ALA A 160 -10.27 29.08 10.82
N SER A 161 -10.08 27.96 10.12
CA SER A 161 -9.29 26.79 10.58
C SER A 161 -7.88 26.75 9.99
N MET A 162 -7.61 27.50 8.90
CA MET A 162 -6.34 27.44 8.16
C MET A 162 -5.69 28.83 7.97
N TYR A 163 -5.68 29.68 9.01
CA TYR A 163 -5.05 31.00 8.93
C TYR A 163 -3.53 30.94 9.16
N GLY A 164 -2.74 31.15 8.11
CA GLY A 164 -1.28 31.25 8.18
C GLY A 164 -0.56 30.37 7.16
N GLU A 165 0.74 30.22 7.34
CA GLU A 165 1.54 29.27 6.58
C GLU A 165 1.47 27.90 7.26
N TYR A 166 1.11 26.88 6.49
CA TYR A 166 1.04 25.50 6.95
C TYR A 166 1.88 24.61 6.04
N TRP A 167 2.45 23.58 6.65
CA TRP A 167 3.09 22.47 5.98
C TRP A 167 2.06 21.39 5.73
N VAL A 168 2.00 20.92 4.48
CA VAL A 168 1.24 19.73 4.08
C VAL A 168 2.25 18.61 3.92
N VAL A 169 2.05 17.52 4.66
CA VAL A 169 2.97 16.38 4.69
C VAL A 169 2.17 15.10 4.60
N ALA A 170 2.60 14.15 3.77
CA ALA A 170 2.11 12.78 3.81
C ALA A 170 2.97 11.96 4.79
N GLU A 171 2.33 11.12 5.61
CA GLU A 171 2.94 10.32 6.68
C GLU A 171 2.44 8.88 6.66
#